data_AF-A0A2E8VJT5-F1
#
_entry.id   AF-A0A2E8VJT5-F1
#
_cell.length_a   1.000
_cell.length_b   1.000
_cell.length_c   1.000
_cell.angle_alpha   90.00
_cell.angle_beta   90.00
_cell.angle_gamma   90.00
#
_symmetry.space_group_name_H-M   'P 1'
#
loop_
_entity.id
_entity.type
_entity.pdbx_description
1 polymer ?
#
loop_
_entity_poly.entity_id
_entity_poly.type
_entity_poly.pdbx_seq_one_letter_code
_entity_poly.pdbx_strand_id
1 'polypeptide(L)'
;PINAAPLGFQDSTGRVDVPGGDYQIRVTAAGDPTTVVYDSGTVALAAGADLLITAVANTGPGAAAVELVVLDGESASTIRDTGTPAAVVAVHASPDAPSVDILADSAATTEDDAIALARDVAFPNVCAIDAVPVGSYTLNITAAGDPMTVALSFPFEAAAATTSTAIVAGMLTSTPAIAPIALGGDLRSVATESKIRVTHASGATGAVDLYLVADGTDITSAEVMPSFGAVPFMADTGILSVSPGTYDVYVTPQGTTDTIAIEVQDLVLSAGGVLDVIARDPAADGSEGTLPQLIVIDQTNVADCTL
;
A
#
# COMPACT_ATOMS: atom_id res chain seq x y z
N PRO A 1 -19.86 32.57 -0.38
CA PRO A 1 -18.74 32.14 0.50
C PRO A 1 -19.25 32.10 1.93
N ILE A 2 -18.94 31.06 2.69
CA ILE A 2 -19.42 30.89 4.08
C ILE A 2 -18.64 31.74 5.10
N ASN A 3 -17.47 32.26 4.70
CA ASN A 3 -16.60 33.15 5.45
C ASN A 3 -16.27 34.41 4.64
N ALA A 4 -16.11 35.54 5.32
CA ALA A 4 -15.74 36.83 4.71
C ALA A 4 -14.23 37.15 4.76
N ALA A 5 -13.47 36.38 5.55
CA ALA A 5 -12.02 36.48 5.69
C ALA A 5 -11.39 35.07 5.78
N PRO A 6 -10.10 34.90 5.47
CA PRO A 6 -9.40 33.62 5.63
C PRO A 6 -9.51 33.10 7.06
N LEU A 7 -9.67 31.79 7.21
CA LEU A 7 -9.64 31.11 8.51
C LEU A 7 -8.20 30.70 8.83
N GLY A 8 -7.74 30.99 10.04
CA GLY A 8 -6.51 30.42 10.60
C GLY A 8 -6.72 29.00 11.09
N PHE A 9 -5.62 28.34 11.44
CA PHE A 9 -5.67 27.04 12.11
C PHE A 9 -6.47 27.16 13.42
N GLN A 10 -7.43 26.25 13.63
CA GLN A 10 -8.38 26.22 14.75
C GLN A 10 -9.49 27.29 14.73
N ASP A 11 -9.56 28.14 13.71
CA ASP A 11 -10.69 29.07 13.57
C ASP A 11 -11.96 28.35 13.08
N SER A 12 -13.11 28.98 13.31
CA SER A 12 -14.42 28.49 12.87
C SER A 12 -15.23 29.61 12.24
N THR A 13 -16.05 29.25 11.25
CA THR A 13 -17.06 30.16 10.69
C THR A 13 -18.22 30.43 11.65
N GLY A 14 -18.30 29.69 12.76
CA GLY A 14 -19.53 29.56 13.54
C GLY A 14 -20.58 28.75 12.78
N ARG A 15 -21.81 28.73 13.30
CA ARG A 15 -22.93 28.02 12.68
C ARG A 15 -23.51 28.84 11.54
N VAL A 16 -23.76 28.19 10.41
CA VAL A 16 -24.38 28.79 9.23
C VAL A 16 -25.59 27.95 8.84
N ASP A 17 -26.74 28.60 8.71
CA ASP A 17 -27.96 27.94 8.22
C ASP A 17 -28.02 28.03 6.70
N VAL A 18 -28.22 26.89 6.04
CA VAL A 18 -28.41 26.80 4.59
C VAL A 18 -29.67 25.98 4.27
N PRO A 19 -30.41 26.29 3.19
CA PRO A 19 -31.49 25.44 2.72
C PRO A 19 -30.98 24.02 2.42
N GLY A 20 -31.77 22.99 2.67
CA GLY A 20 -31.41 21.63 2.25
C GLY A 20 -31.31 21.52 0.73
N GLY A 21 -30.33 20.76 0.23
CA GLY A 21 -30.09 20.61 -1.20
C GLY A 21 -28.67 20.11 -1.51
N ASP A 22 -28.31 20.15 -2.79
CA ASP A 22 -26.98 19.77 -3.27
C ASP A 22 -26.03 20.97 -3.23
N TYR A 23 -24.87 20.78 -2.61
CA TYR A 23 -23.85 21.79 -2.44
C TYR A 23 -22.50 21.29 -2.93
N GLN A 24 -21.58 22.23 -3.11
CA GLN A 24 -20.17 21.96 -3.34
C GLN A 24 -19.37 22.75 -2.31
N ILE A 25 -18.56 22.05 -1.52
CA ILE A 25 -17.69 22.64 -0.51
C ILE A 25 -16.31 22.77 -1.13
N ARG A 26 -15.84 24.02 -1.25
CA ARG A 26 -14.52 24.36 -1.78
C ARG A 26 -13.70 25.12 -0.75
N VAL A 27 -12.44 24.74 -0.60
CA VAL A 27 -11.44 25.52 0.14
C VAL A 27 -10.47 26.11 -0.86
N THR A 28 -10.17 27.40 -0.70
CA THR A 28 -9.24 28.12 -1.58
C THR A 28 -8.07 28.67 -0.77
N ALA A 29 -6.96 28.97 -1.46
CA ALA A 29 -5.84 29.65 -0.83
C ALA A 29 -6.25 31.01 -0.23
N ALA A 30 -5.63 31.38 0.89
CA ALA A 30 -5.93 32.63 1.57
C ALA A 30 -5.66 33.84 0.67
N GLY A 31 -6.68 34.66 0.44
CA GLY A 31 -6.57 35.86 -0.41
C GLY A 31 -6.63 35.59 -1.92
N ASP A 32 -6.72 34.32 -2.34
CA ASP A 32 -6.86 33.94 -3.74
C ASP A 32 -8.01 32.92 -3.91
N PRO A 33 -9.22 33.39 -4.28
CA PRO A 33 -10.38 32.53 -4.48
C PRO A 33 -10.33 31.70 -5.77
N THR A 34 -9.32 31.90 -6.63
CA THR A 34 -9.16 31.13 -7.88
C THR A 34 -8.30 29.89 -7.69
N THR A 35 -7.44 29.88 -6.69
CA THR A 35 -6.63 28.72 -6.32
C THR A 35 -7.41 27.81 -5.37
N VAL A 36 -8.08 26.80 -5.94
CA VAL A 36 -8.79 25.76 -5.17
C VAL A 36 -7.79 24.73 -4.65
N VAL A 37 -7.81 24.47 -3.34
CA VAL A 37 -6.93 23.49 -2.67
C VAL A 37 -7.68 22.26 -2.15
N TYR A 38 -9.01 22.32 -2.20
CA TYR A 38 -9.91 21.21 -1.93
C TYR A 38 -11.28 21.47 -2.60
N ASP A 39 -11.86 20.43 -3.19
CA ASP A 39 -13.18 20.39 -3.79
C ASP A 39 -13.90 19.08 -3.44
N SER A 40 -14.98 19.16 -2.67
CA SER A 40 -15.79 17.99 -2.29
C SER A 40 -16.55 17.34 -3.45
N GLY A 41 -16.68 18.05 -4.58
CA GLY A 41 -17.71 17.74 -5.57
C GLY A 41 -19.11 17.96 -4.98
N THR A 42 -20.10 17.31 -5.56
CA THR A 42 -21.50 17.43 -5.11
C THR A 42 -21.73 16.65 -3.82
N VAL A 43 -22.21 17.35 -2.79
CA VAL A 43 -22.57 16.83 -1.48
C VAL A 43 -24.02 17.20 -1.18
N ALA A 44 -24.86 16.22 -0.84
CA ALA A 44 -26.22 16.45 -0.40
C ALA A 44 -26.25 16.87 1.08
N LEU A 45 -26.75 18.08 1.36
CA LEU A 45 -27.02 18.56 2.71
C LEU A 45 -28.52 18.44 2.98
N ALA A 46 -28.91 17.44 3.79
CA ALA A 46 -30.32 17.19 4.10
C ALA A 46 -30.95 18.33 4.90
N ALA A 47 -32.22 18.64 4.62
CA ALA A 47 -32.95 19.64 5.39
C ALA A 47 -33.09 19.20 6.86
N GLY A 48 -32.72 20.09 7.79
CA GLY A 48 -32.75 19.81 9.22
C GLY A 48 -31.53 19.04 9.76
N ALA A 49 -30.54 18.73 8.91
CA ALA A 49 -29.26 18.20 9.37
C ALA A 49 -28.51 19.24 10.19
N ASP A 50 -27.91 18.82 11.31
CA ASP A 50 -27.02 19.65 12.12
C ASP A 50 -25.61 19.07 12.01
N LEU A 51 -24.78 19.70 11.18
CA LEU A 51 -23.47 19.16 10.80
C LEU A 51 -22.35 20.01 11.37
N LEU A 52 -21.38 19.35 12.00
CA LEU A 52 -20.06 19.92 12.25
C LEU A 52 -19.10 19.38 11.20
N ILE A 53 -18.63 20.28 10.32
CA ILE A 53 -17.68 19.96 9.25
C ILE A 53 -16.34 20.55 9.62
N THR A 54 -15.31 19.71 9.74
CA THR A 54 -13.96 20.10 10.14
C THR A 54 -12.97 19.74 9.05
N ALA A 55 -12.16 20.69 8.61
CA ALA A 55 -11.02 20.41 7.76
C ALA A 55 -9.87 19.85 8.62
N VAL A 56 -9.42 18.64 8.29
CA VAL A 56 -8.28 17.98 8.93
C VAL A 56 -7.19 17.73 7.90
N ALA A 57 -5.96 17.50 8.33
CA ALA A 57 -4.89 17.14 7.42
C ALA A 57 -5.26 15.88 6.63
N ASN A 58 -5.07 15.90 5.31
CA ASN A 58 -5.23 14.70 4.51
C ASN A 58 -4.10 13.72 4.87
N THR A 59 -4.46 12.50 5.25
CA THR A 59 -3.49 11.42 5.51
C THR A 59 -3.58 10.30 4.48
N GLY A 60 -4.41 10.47 3.45
CA GLY A 60 -4.50 9.59 2.29
C GLY A 60 -3.67 10.09 1.11
N PRO A 61 -3.68 9.35 -0.01
CA PRO A 61 -2.97 9.73 -1.22
C PRO A 61 -3.52 11.01 -1.87
N GLY A 62 -2.73 11.62 -2.75
CA GLY A 62 -3.10 12.80 -3.52
C GLY A 62 -2.59 14.13 -2.95
N ALA A 63 -2.72 15.18 -3.76
CA ALA A 63 -2.16 16.51 -3.46
C ALA A 63 -3.05 17.39 -2.57
N ALA A 64 -4.28 16.97 -2.27
CA ALA A 64 -5.18 17.72 -1.41
C ALA A 64 -4.58 17.84 0.00
N ALA A 65 -4.42 19.07 0.49
CA ALA A 65 -3.80 19.31 1.79
C ALA A 65 -4.72 18.90 2.96
N VAL A 66 -6.03 18.89 2.73
CA VAL A 66 -7.04 18.61 3.74
C VAL A 66 -8.08 17.63 3.21
N GLU A 67 -8.73 16.94 4.14
CA GLU A 67 -10.02 16.28 3.93
C GLU A 67 -11.04 16.83 4.94
N LEU A 68 -12.33 16.66 4.68
CA LEU A 68 -13.37 17.15 5.57
C LEU A 68 -13.96 15.99 6.37
N VAL A 69 -13.91 16.09 7.70
CA VAL A 69 -14.61 15.19 8.60
C VAL A 69 -15.95 15.82 8.97
N VAL A 70 -17.04 15.10 8.74
CA VAL A 70 -18.42 15.51 9.02
C VAL A 70 -18.94 14.71 10.20
N LEU A 71 -19.43 15.42 11.20
CA LEU A 71 -20.12 14.86 12.36
C LEU A 71 -21.58 15.29 12.30
N ASP A 72 -22.50 14.33 12.33
CA ASP A 72 -23.96 14.56 12.26
C ASP A 72 -24.67 14.40 13.61
N GLY A 73 -23.89 14.15 14.67
CA GLY A 73 -24.39 13.89 16.03
C GLY A 73 -24.58 12.40 16.36
N GLU A 74 -24.57 11.52 15.37
CA GLU A 74 -24.70 10.07 15.53
C GLU A 74 -23.43 9.33 15.06
N SER A 75 -22.80 9.83 13.99
CA SER A 75 -21.69 9.21 13.30
C SER A 75 -20.69 10.25 12.79
N ALA A 76 -19.52 9.74 12.35
CA ALA A 76 -18.52 10.52 11.65
C ALA A 76 -18.36 9.95 10.23
N SER A 77 -18.25 10.83 9.25
CA SER A 77 -17.94 10.48 7.86
C SER A 77 -16.88 11.42 7.30
N THR A 78 -16.22 11.01 6.22
CA THR A 78 -15.19 11.82 5.56
C THR A 78 -15.63 12.16 4.14
N ILE A 79 -15.51 13.44 3.77
CA ILE A 79 -15.68 13.92 2.41
C ILE A 79 -14.29 14.26 1.88
N ARG A 80 -13.92 13.60 0.78
CA ARG A 80 -12.59 13.73 0.18
C ARG A 80 -12.64 14.67 -1.02
N ASP A 81 -11.46 15.12 -1.42
CA ASP A 81 -11.32 15.89 -2.65
C ASP A 81 -11.70 15.01 -3.86
N THR A 82 -12.40 15.57 -4.85
CA THR A 82 -12.79 14.85 -6.07
C THR A 82 -11.62 14.33 -6.88
N GLY A 83 -10.44 14.94 -6.76
CA GLY A 83 -9.19 14.51 -7.36
C GLY A 83 -8.38 13.54 -6.50
N THR A 84 -8.94 13.00 -5.40
CA THR A 84 -8.23 12.03 -4.55
C THR A 84 -7.96 10.74 -5.33
N PRO A 85 -6.68 10.38 -5.61
CA PRO A 85 -6.32 9.19 -6.36
C PRO A 85 -6.28 7.94 -5.45
N ALA A 86 -5.91 6.80 -6.04
CA ALA A 86 -5.31 5.69 -5.31
C ALA A 86 -3.78 5.84 -5.30
N ALA A 87 -3.10 5.16 -4.38
CA ALA A 87 -1.65 4.98 -4.41
C ALA A 87 -1.26 3.51 -4.35
N VAL A 88 -0.16 3.16 -5.01
CA VAL A 88 0.32 1.78 -5.12
C VAL A 88 1.80 1.73 -4.81
N VAL A 89 2.20 0.83 -3.92
CA VAL A 89 3.60 0.42 -3.77
C VAL A 89 3.82 -0.79 -4.67
N ALA A 90 4.58 -0.60 -5.74
CA ALA A 90 4.93 -1.65 -6.68
C ALA A 90 6.18 -2.39 -6.20
N VAL A 91 6.14 -3.73 -6.26
CA VAL A 91 7.25 -4.59 -5.87
C VAL A 91 7.54 -5.57 -7.00
N HIS A 92 8.77 -5.55 -7.50
CA HIS A 92 9.24 -6.53 -8.44
C HIS A 92 9.98 -7.66 -7.70
N ALA A 93 9.31 -8.80 -7.50
CA ALA A 93 9.84 -9.96 -6.77
C ALA A 93 10.04 -11.20 -7.67
N SER A 94 10.19 -11.01 -8.98
CA SER A 94 10.46 -12.10 -9.92
C SER A 94 11.93 -12.06 -10.36
N PRO A 95 12.76 -13.05 -9.96
CA PRO A 95 14.23 -12.94 -10.05
C PRO A 95 14.82 -13.20 -11.43
N ASP A 96 14.08 -13.85 -12.34
CA ASP A 96 14.51 -14.17 -13.71
C ASP A 96 13.85 -13.27 -14.77
N ALA A 97 13.00 -12.34 -14.35
CA ALA A 97 12.47 -11.30 -15.20
C ALA A 97 13.45 -10.11 -15.30
N PRO A 98 13.58 -9.48 -16.48
CA PRO A 98 14.33 -8.25 -16.64
C PRO A 98 13.59 -7.07 -15.98
N SER A 99 14.16 -5.86 -16.01
CA SER A 99 13.40 -4.66 -15.67
C SER A 99 12.08 -4.58 -16.44
N VAL A 100 11.04 -4.13 -15.74
CA VAL A 100 9.68 -4.02 -16.27
C VAL A 100 9.16 -2.59 -16.27
N ASP A 101 8.29 -2.31 -17.23
CA ASP A 101 7.40 -1.15 -17.18
C ASP A 101 6.02 -1.60 -16.68
N ILE A 102 5.32 -0.72 -15.97
CA ILE A 102 3.95 -0.92 -15.50
C ILE A 102 3.06 0.02 -16.31
N LEU A 103 2.26 -0.56 -17.20
CA LEU A 103 1.33 0.17 -18.07
C LEU A 103 -0.11 -0.14 -17.64
N ALA A 104 -1.00 0.84 -17.79
CA ALA A 104 -2.41 0.70 -17.46
C ALA A 104 -3.29 1.08 -18.64
N ASP A 105 -4.27 0.22 -18.93
CA ASP A 105 -5.32 0.48 -19.91
C ASP A 105 -6.64 0.70 -19.19
N SER A 106 -7.31 1.81 -19.48
CA SER A 106 -8.58 2.14 -18.85
C SER A 106 -9.69 1.23 -19.37
N ALA A 107 -10.39 0.53 -18.48
CA ALA A 107 -11.58 -0.22 -18.86
C ALA A 107 -12.77 0.69 -19.25
N ALA A 108 -12.65 2.01 -19.04
CA ALA A 108 -13.66 2.98 -19.48
C ALA A 108 -13.59 3.30 -20.98
N THR A 109 -12.48 2.95 -21.63
CA THR A 109 -12.28 3.10 -23.08
C THR A 109 -12.09 1.72 -23.71
N THR A 110 -12.19 1.64 -25.04
CA THR A 110 -11.75 0.45 -25.79
C THR A 110 -10.36 0.68 -26.39
N GLU A 111 -9.70 1.76 -26.01
CA GLU A 111 -8.37 2.12 -26.51
C GLU A 111 -7.31 1.43 -25.64
N ASP A 112 -6.20 1.08 -26.27
CA ASP A 112 -4.98 0.64 -25.59
C ASP A 112 -4.23 1.91 -25.19
N ASP A 113 -4.63 2.47 -24.04
CA ASP A 113 -4.13 3.76 -23.57
C ASP A 113 -2.63 3.67 -23.20
N ALA A 114 -2.16 2.49 -22.78
CA ALA A 114 -0.79 2.20 -22.37
C ALA A 114 -0.23 3.27 -21.41
N ILE A 115 -1.03 3.69 -20.43
CA ILE A 115 -0.67 4.75 -19.48
C ILE A 115 0.50 4.26 -18.63
N ALA A 116 1.67 4.87 -18.78
CA ALA A 116 2.83 4.52 -17.98
C ALA A 116 2.62 4.95 -16.51
N LEU A 117 2.54 3.97 -15.62
CA LEU A 117 2.48 4.16 -14.17
C LEU A 117 3.86 4.07 -13.52
N ALA A 118 4.76 3.25 -14.07
CA ALA A 118 6.16 3.15 -13.68
C ALA A 118 7.01 2.62 -14.83
N ARG A 119 8.30 2.98 -14.85
CA ARG A 119 9.28 2.50 -15.83
C ARG A 119 10.54 1.96 -15.18
N ASP A 120 11.17 1.02 -15.88
CA ASP A 120 12.47 0.43 -15.53
C ASP A 120 12.54 -0.04 -14.06
N VAL A 121 11.45 -0.66 -13.59
CA VAL A 121 11.41 -1.27 -12.26
C VAL A 121 12.20 -2.56 -12.36
N ALA A 122 13.46 -2.54 -11.90
CA ALA A 122 14.34 -3.71 -11.86
C ALA A 122 14.00 -4.63 -10.68
N PHE A 123 14.26 -5.93 -10.79
CA PHE A 123 14.29 -6.81 -9.62
C PHE A 123 15.49 -6.45 -8.72
N PRO A 124 15.37 -6.47 -7.37
CA PRO A 124 14.18 -6.67 -6.55
C PRO A 124 13.59 -5.34 -6.02
N ASN A 125 13.49 -4.31 -6.86
CA ASN A 125 13.16 -2.95 -6.43
C ASN A 125 11.70 -2.81 -5.99
N VAL A 126 11.52 -1.81 -5.13
CA VAL A 126 10.24 -1.31 -4.63
C VAL A 126 10.15 0.18 -4.94
N CYS A 127 9.00 0.64 -5.39
CA CYS A 127 8.76 2.06 -5.57
C CYS A 127 7.28 2.42 -5.41
N ALA A 128 7.01 3.70 -5.14
CA ALA A 128 5.67 4.24 -4.93
C ALA A 128 5.12 4.90 -6.21
N ILE A 129 3.85 4.63 -6.48
CA ILE A 129 3.04 5.28 -7.51
C ILE A 129 1.95 6.05 -6.77
N ASP A 130 2.20 7.33 -6.51
CA ASP A 130 1.43 8.14 -5.57
C ASP A 130 0.07 8.61 -6.09
N ALA A 131 -0.13 8.56 -7.40
CA ALA A 131 -1.33 9.06 -8.04
C ALA A 131 -1.76 8.15 -9.19
N VAL A 132 -2.50 7.10 -8.86
CA VAL A 132 -3.27 6.33 -9.84
C VAL A 132 -4.69 6.91 -9.87
N PRO A 133 -5.15 7.46 -11.01
CA PRO A 133 -6.51 7.95 -11.12
C PRO A 133 -7.53 6.86 -10.77
N VAL A 134 -8.67 7.26 -10.20
CA VAL A 134 -9.71 6.32 -9.82
C VAL A 134 -10.35 5.71 -11.06
N GLY A 135 -10.50 4.39 -11.07
CA GLY A 135 -11.05 3.67 -12.20
C GLY A 135 -10.69 2.19 -12.20
N SER A 136 -11.27 1.48 -13.16
CA SER A 136 -10.96 0.08 -13.44
C SER A 136 -9.94 0.02 -14.56
N TYR A 137 -8.86 -0.73 -14.37
CA TYR A 137 -7.75 -0.85 -15.29
C TYR A 137 -7.43 -2.30 -15.60
N THR A 138 -6.85 -2.55 -16.77
CA THR A 138 -5.99 -3.71 -16.98
C THR A 138 -4.55 -3.25 -16.82
N LEU A 139 -3.82 -3.82 -15.88
CA LEU A 139 -2.39 -3.56 -15.73
C LEU A 139 -1.61 -4.55 -16.60
N ASN A 140 -0.70 -4.02 -17.41
CA ASN A 140 0.24 -4.78 -18.21
C ASN A 140 1.65 -4.56 -17.66
N ILE A 141 2.28 -5.66 -17.25
CA ILE A 141 3.69 -5.68 -16.87
C ILE A 141 4.47 -6.07 -18.11
N THR A 142 5.23 -5.13 -18.67
CA THR A 142 5.93 -5.32 -19.94
C THR A 142 7.44 -5.27 -19.74
N ALA A 143 8.20 -5.80 -20.69
CA ALA A 143 9.65 -5.55 -20.70
C ALA A 143 9.92 -4.04 -20.78
N ALA A 144 10.91 -3.55 -20.04
CA ALA A 144 11.23 -2.13 -19.99
C ALA A 144 11.50 -1.56 -21.39
N GLY A 145 10.79 -0.50 -21.77
CA GLY A 145 10.90 0.14 -23.08
C GLY A 145 10.29 -0.62 -24.25
N ASP A 146 9.66 -1.77 -24.03
CA ASP A 146 8.96 -2.55 -25.07
C ASP A 146 7.52 -2.92 -24.62
N PRO A 147 6.53 -2.06 -24.92
CA PRO A 147 5.14 -2.28 -24.50
C PRO A 147 4.49 -3.51 -25.18
N MET A 148 5.08 -4.05 -26.26
CA MET A 148 4.53 -5.20 -26.97
C MET A 148 4.90 -6.53 -26.32
N THR A 149 5.91 -6.54 -25.46
CA THR A 149 6.38 -7.74 -24.74
C THR A 149 5.77 -7.78 -23.36
N VAL A 150 4.55 -8.30 -23.25
CA VAL A 150 3.78 -8.41 -22.00
C VAL A 150 4.16 -9.70 -21.26
N ALA A 151 4.67 -9.55 -20.03
CA ALA A 151 5.00 -10.67 -19.15
C ALA A 151 3.79 -11.13 -18.33
N LEU A 152 2.97 -10.19 -17.86
CA LEU A 152 1.79 -10.46 -17.03
C LEU A 152 0.73 -9.38 -17.31
N SER A 153 -0.53 -9.77 -17.36
CA SER A 153 -1.67 -8.84 -17.47
C SER A 153 -2.79 -9.26 -16.52
N PHE A 154 -3.37 -8.31 -15.78
CA PHE A 154 -4.41 -8.58 -14.78
C PHE A 154 -5.28 -7.34 -14.50
N PRO A 155 -6.54 -7.53 -14.07
CA PRO A 155 -7.41 -6.42 -13.69
C PRO A 155 -6.96 -5.76 -12.39
N PHE A 156 -7.13 -4.45 -12.31
CA PHE A 156 -6.84 -3.62 -11.13
C PHE A 156 -7.90 -2.56 -10.94
N GLU A 157 -8.41 -2.44 -9.71
CA GLU A 157 -9.39 -1.41 -9.34
C GLU A 157 -8.71 -0.36 -8.48
N ALA A 158 -8.56 0.85 -9.02
CA ALA A 158 -8.06 2.00 -8.29
C ALA A 158 -9.24 2.71 -7.61
N ALA A 159 -9.32 2.60 -6.28
CA ALA A 159 -10.36 3.27 -5.49
C ALA A 159 -9.81 4.51 -4.78
N ALA A 160 -10.62 5.57 -4.71
CA ALA A 160 -10.23 6.83 -4.08
C ALA A 160 -9.74 6.61 -2.64
N ALA A 161 -8.60 7.22 -2.31
CA ALA A 161 -7.96 7.18 -1.00
C ALA A 161 -7.53 5.79 -0.52
N THR A 162 -7.45 4.82 -1.43
CA THR A 162 -6.87 3.52 -1.11
C THR A 162 -5.36 3.53 -1.36
N THR A 163 -4.65 2.86 -0.47
CA THR A 163 -3.24 2.51 -0.66
C THR A 163 -3.20 1.00 -0.83
N SER A 164 -2.35 0.50 -1.72
CA SER A 164 -2.18 -0.93 -1.95
C SER A 164 -0.71 -1.27 -2.18
N THR A 165 -0.32 -2.50 -1.90
CA THR A 165 0.98 -3.05 -2.29
C THR A 165 0.73 -4.10 -3.36
N ALA A 166 1.30 -3.88 -4.55
CA ALA A 166 1.19 -4.77 -5.68
C ALA A 166 2.54 -5.46 -5.91
N ILE A 167 2.58 -6.77 -5.68
CA ILE A 167 3.79 -7.58 -5.79
C ILE A 167 3.65 -8.45 -7.04
N VAL A 168 4.67 -8.46 -7.89
CA VAL A 168 4.80 -9.42 -8.98
C VAL A 168 5.83 -10.45 -8.58
N ALA A 169 5.41 -11.69 -8.33
CA ALA A 169 6.24 -12.77 -7.80
C ALA A 169 6.16 -14.03 -8.67
N GLY A 170 7.12 -14.94 -8.53
CA GLY A 170 7.25 -16.14 -9.37
C GLY A 170 8.30 -15.96 -10.47
N MET A 171 8.31 -16.87 -11.43
CA MET A 171 9.36 -16.97 -12.45
C MET A 171 8.81 -16.70 -13.85
N LEU A 172 9.50 -15.88 -14.64
CA LEU A 172 9.13 -15.58 -16.02
C LEU A 172 9.29 -16.80 -16.92
N THR A 173 10.39 -17.54 -16.72
CA THR A 173 10.82 -18.62 -17.61
C THR A 173 10.69 -20.01 -17.01
N SER A 174 10.30 -20.11 -15.73
CA SER A 174 10.17 -21.38 -15.01
C SER A 174 8.91 -21.41 -14.12
N THR A 175 8.82 -22.38 -13.20
CA THR A 175 7.63 -22.59 -12.37
C THR A 175 7.94 -22.31 -10.89
N PRO A 176 7.01 -21.70 -10.15
CA PRO A 176 5.69 -21.21 -10.58
C PRO A 176 5.82 -19.97 -11.48
N ALA A 177 4.91 -19.83 -12.45
CA ALA A 177 4.90 -18.69 -13.35
C ALA A 177 4.64 -17.39 -12.59
N ILE A 178 5.09 -16.26 -13.15
CA ILE A 178 4.80 -14.93 -12.60
C ILE A 178 3.29 -14.75 -12.34
N ALA A 179 2.95 -14.24 -11.17
CA ALA A 179 1.58 -13.91 -10.79
C ALA A 179 1.54 -12.67 -9.87
N PRO A 180 0.42 -11.92 -9.88
CA PRO A 180 0.25 -10.76 -9.03
C PRO A 180 -0.23 -11.15 -7.63
N ILE A 181 0.24 -10.44 -6.62
CA ILE A 181 -0.30 -10.42 -5.26
C ILE A 181 -0.70 -8.97 -4.98
N ALA A 182 -1.99 -8.74 -4.80
CA ALA A 182 -2.53 -7.42 -4.45
C ALA A 182 -2.92 -7.41 -2.98
N LEU A 183 -2.31 -6.50 -2.22
CA LEU A 183 -2.48 -6.40 -0.79
C LEU A 183 -3.02 -5.02 -0.43
N GLY A 184 -4.14 -4.95 0.29
CA GLY A 184 -4.68 -3.67 0.77
C GLY A 184 -3.73 -3.02 1.77
N GLY A 185 -3.49 -1.73 1.65
CA GLY A 185 -2.66 -0.96 2.56
C GLY A 185 -3.43 -0.47 3.79
N ASP A 186 -2.71 -0.33 4.90
CA ASP A 186 -3.12 0.42 6.07
C ASP A 186 -1.90 1.18 6.62
N LEU A 187 -1.68 2.37 6.07
CA LEU A 187 -0.53 3.20 6.38
C LEU A 187 -0.66 3.95 7.71
N ARG A 188 -1.79 3.78 8.42
CA ARG A 188 -2.01 4.48 9.67
C ARG A 188 -1.13 3.86 10.75
N SER A 189 -0.12 4.61 11.18
CA SER A 189 0.70 4.25 12.33
C SER A 189 -0.12 4.24 13.63
N VAL A 190 0.27 3.38 14.56
CA VAL A 190 -0.34 3.26 15.89
C VAL A 190 0.75 3.44 16.94
N ALA A 191 0.57 4.41 17.84
CA ALA A 191 1.62 4.81 18.78
C ALA A 191 1.99 3.76 19.85
N THR A 192 1.27 2.63 19.91
CA THR A 192 1.45 1.59 20.93
C THR A 192 1.92 0.25 20.36
N GLU A 193 2.05 0.13 19.03
CA GLU A 193 2.38 -1.13 18.34
C GLU A 193 3.09 -0.85 17.02
N SER A 194 3.75 -1.87 16.48
CA SER A 194 4.23 -1.93 15.10
C SER A 194 3.28 -2.79 14.29
N LYS A 195 2.86 -2.30 13.13
CA LYS A 195 2.14 -3.10 12.13
C LYS A 195 3.14 -3.80 11.24
N ILE A 196 2.97 -5.11 11.06
CA ILE A 196 3.81 -5.93 10.19
C ILE A 196 2.93 -6.86 9.39
N ARG A 197 3.16 -6.97 8.09
CA ARG A 197 2.63 -8.08 7.28
C ARG A 197 3.78 -8.79 6.59
N VAL A 198 3.73 -10.12 6.59
CA VAL A 198 4.72 -10.97 5.93
C VAL A 198 4.05 -11.65 4.75
N THR A 199 4.68 -11.60 3.58
CA THR A 199 4.23 -12.26 2.36
C THR A 199 5.27 -13.29 1.90
N HIS A 200 4.81 -14.50 1.62
CA HIS A 200 5.64 -15.53 1.02
C HIS A 200 5.57 -15.44 -0.52
N ALA A 201 6.56 -14.79 -1.12
CA ALA A 201 6.69 -14.54 -2.56
C ALA A 201 7.84 -15.33 -3.22
N SER A 202 8.40 -16.32 -2.53
CA SER A 202 9.45 -17.21 -3.05
C SER A 202 8.78 -18.42 -3.71
N GLY A 203 8.85 -18.49 -5.03
CA GLY A 203 8.27 -19.58 -5.80
C GLY A 203 9.14 -20.84 -5.79
N ALA A 204 10.44 -20.71 -5.50
CA ALA A 204 11.37 -21.83 -5.45
C ALA A 204 11.27 -22.65 -4.16
N THR A 205 10.64 -22.14 -3.09
CA THR A 205 10.41 -22.90 -1.86
C THR A 205 9.02 -23.52 -1.78
N GLY A 206 8.91 -24.61 -1.03
CA GLY A 206 7.61 -25.11 -0.59
C GLY A 206 7.00 -24.21 0.48
N ALA A 207 5.87 -24.65 1.06
CA ALA A 207 5.26 -23.96 2.20
C ALA A 207 6.25 -23.82 3.36
N VAL A 208 6.15 -22.71 4.08
CA VAL A 208 7.08 -22.32 5.14
C VAL A 208 6.37 -22.12 6.48
N ASP A 209 7.11 -22.30 7.56
CA ASP A 209 6.71 -21.91 8.90
C ASP A 209 7.39 -20.58 9.26
N LEU A 210 6.61 -19.63 9.77
CA LEU A 210 7.07 -18.30 10.18
C LEU A 210 7.10 -18.20 11.70
N TYR A 211 8.22 -17.76 12.23
CA TYR A 211 8.43 -17.52 13.65
C TYR A 211 8.77 -16.04 13.87
N LEU A 212 8.00 -15.39 14.73
CA LEU A 212 8.34 -14.13 15.35
C LEU A 212 8.34 -14.36 16.86
N VAL A 213 9.53 -14.43 17.44
CA VAL A 213 9.74 -14.86 18.83
C VAL A 213 10.55 -13.81 19.59
N ALA A 214 10.51 -13.87 20.93
CA ALA A 214 11.34 -12.99 21.74
C ALA A 214 12.83 -13.26 21.45
N ASP A 215 13.65 -12.21 21.53
CA ASP A 215 15.10 -12.30 21.41
C ASP A 215 15.70 -13.44 22.27
N GLY A 216 16.57 -14.24 21.65
CA GLY A 216 17.25 -15.40 22.23
C GLY A 216 16.40 -16.67 22.31
N THR A 217 15.22 -16.72 21.69
CA THR A 217 14.36 -17.91 21.71
C THR A 217 14.88 -19.00 20.77
N ASP A 218 15.13 -20.20 21.31
CA ASP A 218 15.50 -21.38 20.54
C ASP A 218 14.27 -22.06 19.91
N ILE A 219 14.09 -21.88 18.60
CA ILE A 219 12.98 -22.49 17.84
C ILE A 219 13.10 -24.01 17.68
N THR A 220 14.24 -24.62 17.99
CA THR A 220 14.39 -26.08 17.92
C THR A 220 13.76 -26.80 19.10
N SER A 221 13.41 -26.05 20.16
CA SER A 221 12.63 -26.55 21.29
C SER A 221 11.23 -26.99 20.86
N ALA A 222 10.82 -28.19 21.27
CA ALA A 222 9.49 -28.75 20.94
C ALA A 222 8.30 -27.94 21.51
N GLU A 223 8.55 -27.00 22.41
CA GLU A 223 7.51 -26.13 22.98
C GLU A 223 7.26 -24.88 22.12
N VAL A 224 8.17 -24.54 21.21
CA VAL A 224 8.05 -23.38 20.34
C VAL A 224 7.31 -23.78 19.07
N MET A 225 6.15 -23.15 18.85
CA MET A 225 5.34 -23.33 17.65
C MET A 225 5.49 -22.12 16.73
N PRO A 226 5.36 -22.31 15.40
CA PRO A 226 5.39 -21.20 14.49
C PRO A 226 4.23 -20.25 14.76
N SER A 227 4.48 -18.96 14.63
CA SER A 227 3.45 -17.91 14.66
C SER A 227 2.45 -18.14 13.52
N PHE A 228 2.94 -18.57 12.35
CA PHE A 228 2.14 -18.99 11.20
C PHE A 228 2.75 -20.27 10.61
N GLY A 229 2.03 -21.38 10.69
CA GLY A 229 2.48 -22.64 10.10
C GLY A 229 1.99 -22.82 8.67
N ALA A 230 2.79 -23.49 7.84
CA ALA A 230 2.44 -23.93 6.49
C ALA A 230 1.95 -22.82 5.55
N VAL A 231 2.55 -21.63 5.63
CA VAL A 231 2.25 -20.51 4.75
C VAL A 231 2.66 -20.89 3.32
N PRO A 232 1.72 -20.98 2.36
CA PRO A 232 2.04 -21.35 0.98
C PRO A 232 2.58 -20.15 0.20
N PHE A 233 3.24 -20.42 -0.94
CA PHE A 233 3.59 -19.39 -1.92
C PHE A 233 2.36 -18.55 -2.30
N MET A 234 2.57 -17.24 -2.43
CA MET A 234 1.58 -16.18 -2.67
C MET A 234 0.64 -15.84 -1.50
N ALA A 235 0.80 -16.44 -0.32
CA ALA A 235 0.03 -16.06 0.86
C ALA A 235 0.73 -14.98 1.70
N ASP A 236 -0.08 -14.20 2.41
CA ASP A 236 0.37 -13.27 3.43
C ASP A 236 -0.27 -13.54 4.79
N THR A 237 0.30 -12.98 5.85
CA THR A 237 -0.17 -13.13 7.23
C THR A 237 -1.38 -12.26 7.57
N GLY A 238 -1.80 -11.36 6.68
CA GLY A 238 -2.53 -10.15 7.05
C GLY A 238 -1.65 -9.19 7.85
N ILE A 239 -2.23 -8.06 8.26
CA ILE A 239 -1.55 -7.06 9.08
C ILE A 239 -1.59 -7.49 10.54
N LEU A 240 -0.41 -7.67 11.12
CA LEU A 240 -0.18 -8.07 12.50
C LEU A 240 0.11 -6.84 13.35
N SER A 241 -0.56 -6.74 14.49
CA SER A 241 -0.24 -5.78 15.54
C SER A 241 0.76 -6.40 16.50
N VAL A 242 2.01 -5.92 16.46
CA VAL A 242 3.11 -6.44 17.28
C VAL A 242 3.53 -5.39 18.31
N SER A 243 3.73 -5.79 19.56
CA SER A 243 4.23 -4.85 20.58
C SER A 243 5.65 -4.37 20.23
N PRO A 244 6.03 -3.14 20.58
CA PRO A 244 7.41 -2.70 20.42
C PRO A 244 8.35 -3.54 21.29
N GLY A 245 9.52 -3.89 20.79
CA GLY A 245 10.47 -4.77 21.47
C GLY A 245 11.56 -5.30 20.54
N THR A 246 12.41 -6.17 21.08
CA THR A 246 13.42 -6.90 20.32
C THR A 246 12.95 -8.33 20.11
N TYR A 247 13.06 -8.81 18.88
CA TYR A 247 12.56 -10.09 18.43
C TYR A 247 13.61 -10.81 17.57
N ASP A 248 13.50 -12.13 17.50
CA ASP A 248 14.14 -12.92 16.46
C ASP A 248 13.08 -13.40 15.47
N VAL A 249 13.46 -13.42 14.19
CA VAL A 249 12.62 -13.89 13.10
C VAL A 249 13.28 -15.08 12.44
N TYR A 250 12.49 -16.15 12.27
CA TYR A 250 12.92 -17.33 11.53
C TYR A 250 11.89 -17.73 10.50
N VAL A 251 12.38 -18.18 9.34
CA VAL A 251 11.57 -18.87 8.33
C VAL A 251 12.19 -20.23 8.10
N THR A 252 11.39 -21.29 8.24
CA THR A 252 11.84 -22.67 8.03
C THR A 252 10.93 -23.36 7.01
N PRO A 253 11.41 -24.42 6.34
CA PRO A 253 10.51 -25.31 5.61
C PRO A 253 9.46 -25.89 6.55
N GLN A 254 8.22 -26.01 6.07
CA GLN A 254 7.09 -26.49 6.87
C GLN A 254 7.41 -27.75 7.67
N GLY A 255 7.10 -27.71 8.96
CA GLY A 255 7.21 -28.84 9.89
C GLY A 255 8.65 -29.16 10.30
N THR A 256 9.61 -28.29 10.01
CA THR A 256 11.03 -28.48 10.36
C THR A 256 11.57 -27.26 11.10
N THR A 257 12.51 -27.48 12.01
CA THR A 257 13.23 -26.43 12.75
C THR A 257 14.75 -26.58 12.62
N ASP A 258 15.22 -27.71 12.07
CA ASP A 258 16.65 -27.99 11.83
C ASP A 258 17.21 -27.27 10.60
N THR A 259 16.35 -26.68 9.76
CA THR A 259 16.74 -25.94 8.56
C THR A 259 16.12 -24.55 8.60
N ILE A 260 16.98 -23.54 8.72
CA ILE A 260 16.58 -22.14 8.74
C ILE A 260 16.89 -21.56 7.35
N ALA A 261 15.84 -21.09 6.66
CA ALA A 261 15.94 -20.48 5.34
C ALA A 261 16.23 -18.98 5.43
N ILE A 262 15.59 -18.30 6.39
CA ILE A 262 15.81 -16.89 6.71
C ILE A 262 15.95 -16.76 8.22
N GLU A 263 16.93 -15.98 8.66
CA GLU A 263 17.19 -15.66 10.06
C GLU A 263 17.47 -14.17 10.20
N VAL A 264 16.74 -13.51 11.10
CA VAL A 264 17.02 -12.13 11.52
C VAL A 264 17.07 -12.13 13.04
N GLN A 265 18.26 -11.89 13.58
CA GLN A 265 18.46 -11.75 15.03
C GLN A 265 18.39 -10.27 15.43
N ASP A 266 18.03 -10.01 16.67
CA ASP A 266 18.02 -8.66 17.27
C ASP A 266 17.12 -7.65 16.52
N LEU A 267 16.02 -8.10 15.90
CA LEU A 267 15.10 -7.21 15.21
C LEU A 267 14.39 -6.28 16.19
N VAL A 268 14.67 -4.99 16.11
CA VAL A 268 14.01 -3.97 16.92
C VAL A 268 12.77 -3.44 16.22
N LEU A 269 11.59 -3.72 16.80
CA LEU A 269 10.32 -3.17 16.37
C LEU A 269 9.96 -1.97 17.24
N SER A 270 9.76 -0.82 16.59
CA SER A 270 9.38 0.43 17.24
C SER A 270 7.87 0.68 17.11
N ALA A 271 7.29 1.33 18.13
CA ALA A 271 5.91 1.79 18.03
C ALA A 271 5.72 2.73 16.83
N GLY A 272 4.58 2.61 16.16
CA GLY A 272 4.24 3.39 14.98
C GLY A 272 4.80 2.85 13.67
N GLY A 273 5.60 1.79 13.68
CA GLY A 273 6.09 1.15 12.46
C GLY A 273 4.95 0.59 11.61
N VAL A 274 5.06 0.71 10.29
CA VAL A 274 4.17 0.07 9.32
C VAL A 274 5.03 -0.61 8.27
N LEU A 275 5.22 -1.92 8.42
CA LEU A 275 6.18 -2.69 7.64
C LEU A 275 5.48 -3.76 6.81
N ASP A 276 5.91 -3.88 5.56
CA ASP A 276 5.69 -5.08 4.75
C ASP A 276 7.00 -5.83 4.55
N VAL A 277 6.98 -7.13 4.75
CA VAL A 277 8.14 -8.01 4.61
C VAL A 277 7.81 -9.07 3.58
N ILE A 278 8.57 -9.13 2.50
CA ILE A 278 8.33 -10.04 1.39
C ILE A 278 9.51 -11.00 1.30
N ALA A 279 9.25 -12.28 1.59
CA ALA A 279 10.23 -13.34 1.39
C ALA A 279 10.22 -13.76 -0.08
N ARG A 280 11.34 -13.59 -0.80
CA ARG A 280 11.47 -13.83 -2.24
C ARG A 280 12.59 -14.80 -2.57
N ASP A 281 12.58 -15.30 -3.79
CA ASP A 281 13.69 -16.07 -4.34
C ASP A 281 14.96 -15.21 -4.49
N PRO A 282 16.16 -15.78 -4.37
CA PRO A 282 17.41 -15.07 -4.65
C PRO A 282 17.52 -14.70 -6.14
N ALA A 283 18.35 -13.71 -6.45
CA ALA A 283 18.65 -13.29 -7.81
C ALA A 283 19.09 -14.47 -8.69
N ALA A 284 18.53 -14.56 -9.90
CA ALA A 284 18.78 -15.68 -10.82
C ALA A 284 20.22 -15.71 -11.36
N ASP A 285 20.98 -14.62 -11.23
CA ASP A 285 22.39 -14.53 -11.58
C ASP A 285 23.33 -15.17 -10.54
N GLY A 286 22.78 -15.64 -9.42
CA GLY A 286 23.52 -16.30 -8.33
C GLY A 286 24.25 -15.34 -7.39
N SER A 287 24.06 -14.02 -7.54
CA SER A 287 24.73 -13.01 -6.70
C SER A 287 24.35 -13.07 -5.22
N GLU A 288 23.19 -13.66 -4.90
CA GLU A 288 22.63 -13.75 -3.55
C GLU A 288 22.67 -15.17 -2.96
N GLY A 289 23.36 -16.10 -3.63
CA GLY A 289 23.37 -17.51 -3.24
C GLY A 289 22.05 -18.22 -3.56
N THR A 290 21.73 -19.26 -2.79
CA THR A 290 20.60 -20.16 -3.08
C THR A 290 19.44 -20.07 -2.08
N LEU A 291 19.62 -19.32 -0.99
CA LEU A 291 18.58 -19.18 0.04
C LEU A 291 17.65 -18.01 -0.28
N PRO A 292 16.36 -18.10 0.10
CA PRO A 292 15.43 -16.98 0.01
C PRO A 292 15.97 -15.71 0.69
N GLN A 293 15.56 -14.56 0.16
CA GLN A 293 15.95 -13.23 0.65
C GLN A 293 14.71 -12.46 1.10
N LEU A 294 14.94 -11.34 1.79
CA LEU A 294 13.88 -10.43 2.23
C LEU A 294 13.91 -9.11 1.45
N ILE A 295 12.72 -8.64 1.09
CA ILE A 295 12.47 -7.22 0.81
C ILE A 295 11.71 -6.68 2.03
N VAL A 296 12.26 -5.67 2.69
CA VAL A 296 11.61 -4.99 3.83
C VAL A 296 11.21 -3.60 3.39
N ILE A 297 9.92 -3.30 3.48
CA ILE A 297 9.32 -2.04 3.05
C ILE A 297 8.83 -1.32 4.30
N ASP A 298 9.45 -0.18 4.61
CA ASP A 298 8.84 0.81 5.48
C ASP A 298 7.84 1.61 4.65
N GLN A 299 6.56 1.35 4.87
CA GLN A 299 5.48 1.95 4.09
C GLN A 299 5.37 3.47 4.29
N THR A 300 6.07 4.03 5.28
CA THR A 300 6.14 5.47 5.49
C THR A 300 7.29 6.15 4.72
N ASN A 301 8.15 5.35 4.08
CA ASN A 301 9.37 5.83 3.42
C ASN A 301 9.70 4.97 2.19
N VAL A 302 8.82 5.00 1.19
CA VAL A 302 9.02 4.37 -0.11
C VAL A 302 9.35 5.46 -1.12
N ALA A 303 10.40 5.26 -1.93
CA ALA A 303 10.78 6.21 -2.96
C ALA A 303 9.85 6.09 -4.18
N ASP A 304 9.58 7.21 -4.86
CA ASP A 304 8.73 7.25 -6.05
C ASP A 304 9.31 6.41 -7.19
N CYS A 305 8.43 5.80 -7.98
CA CYS A 305 8.81 5.15 -9.22
C CYS A 305 9.27 6.17 -10.27
N THR A 306 10.16 5.73 -11.16
CA THR A 306 10.49 6.50 -12.38
C THR A 306 9.33 6.45 -13.35
N LEU A 307 9.06 7.56 -14.06
CA LEU A 307 8.04 7.68 -15.13
C LEU A 307 8.66 7.87 -16.51
#